data_AF-A0AAN9AKY7-F1
#
_entry.id   AF-A0AAN9AKY7-F1
#
_cell.length_a   1.000
_cell.length_b   1.000
_cell.length_c   1.000
_cell.angle_alpha   90.00
_cell.angle_beta   90.00
_cell.angle_gamma   90.00
#
_symmetry.space_group_name_H-M   'P 1'
#
loop_
_entity.id
_entity.type
_entity.pdbx_description
1 polymer ?
#
loop_
_entity_poly.entity_id
_entity_poly.type
_entity_poly.pdbx_seq_one_letter_code
_entity_poly.pdbx_strand_id
1 'polypeptide(L)'
;MDDAPDDERCVQFSNYILSTYAAPDATFPPTLWANHDLDEVKTTNGCESFHRHFPDLFRSPHPNVFERMANLKDIQAYIATKLNTIRNGRGAPVLRRQARLKRDAMATIKRRYAANDISRKQFVTKMSWKNLPAKL
;
A
#
# COMPACT_ATOMS: atom_id res chain seq x y z
N MET A 1 14.94 -10.16 29.77
CA MET A 1 13.95 -9.27 29.15
C MET A 1 13.70 -8.14 30.15
N ASP A 2 14.73 -7.32 30.42
CA ASP A 2 14.70 -6.31 31.50
C ASP A 2 14.98 -4.88 30.98
N ASP A 3 15.05 -4.68 29.65
CA ASP A 3 15.40 -3.39 29.06
C ASP A 3 14.17 -2.56 28.60
N ALA A 4 12.96 -2.99 28.96
CA ALA A 4 11.75 -2.23 28.64
C ALA A 4 11.59 -1.10 29.68
N PRO A 5 11.42 0.17 29.27
CA PRO A 5 11.15 1.26 30.20
C PRO A 5 9.92 0.92 31.06
N ASP A 6 10.07 1.00 32.38
CA ASP A 6 8.97 0.81 33.34
C ASP A 6 8.08 2.06 33.37
N ASP A 7 7.45 2.32 32.24
CA ASP A 7 6.53 3.43 32.01
C ASP A 7 5.23 2.89 31.41
N GLU A 8 4.13 3.12 32.11
CA GLU A 8 2.81 2.65 31.71
C GLU A 8 2.43 3.12 30.30
N ARG A 9 2.89 4.30 29.87
CA ARG A 9 2.64 4.83 28.52
C ARG A 9 3.37 4.00 27.46
N CYS A 10 4.58 3.55 27.76
CA CYS A 10 5.34 2.67 26.88
C CYS A 10 4.66 1.29 26.75
N VAL A 11 4.13 0.76 27.86
CA VAL A 11 3.36 -0.49 27.86
C VAL A 11 2.07 -0.34 27.06
N GLN A 12 1.28 0.72 27.29
CA GLN A 12 0.04 0.98 26.55
C GLN A 12 0.29 1.16 25.05
N PHE A 13 1.32 1.92 24.67
CA PHE A 13 1.69 2.08 23.28
C PHE A 13 2.09 0.74 22.64
N SER A 14 2.92 -0.04 23.33
CA SER A 14 3.38 -1.34 22.82
C SER A 14 2.22 -2.32 22.65
N ASN A 15 1.30 -2.36 23.61
CA ASN A 15 0.09 -3.17 23.54
C ASN A 15 -0.80 -2.73 22.38
N TYR A 16 -0.99 -1.43 22.17
CA TYR A 16 -1.73 -0.90 21.03
C TYR A 16 -1.10 -1.33 19.70
N ILE A 17 0.21 -1.21 19.54
CA ILE A 17 0.90 -1.65 18.32
C ILE A 17 0.72 -3.16 18.12
N LEU A 18 0.87 -3.94 19.19
CA LEU A 18 0.71 -5.39 19.15
C LEU A 18 -0.70 -5.79 18.72
N SER A 19 -1.74 -5.28 19.40
CA SER A 19 -3.14 -5.62 19.14
C SER A 19 -3.67 -5.06 17.82
N THR A 20 -3.10 -3.96 17.34
CA THR A 20 -3.60 -3.28 16.14
C THR A 20 -2.86 -3.71 14.88
N TYR A 21 -1.56 -4.03 14.96
CA TYR A 21 -0.74 -4.28 13.77
C TYR A 21 0.08 -5.58 13.79
N ALA A 22 0.62 -6.01 14.94
CA ALA A 22 1.64 -7.07 14.93
C ALA A 22 1.12 -8.47 15.24
N ALA A 23 0.02 -8.60 16.00
CA ALA A 23 -0.58 -9.89 16.30
C ALA A 23 -1.21 -10.53 15.04
N PRO A 24 -1.25 -11.87 14.94
CA PRO A 24 -1.87 -12.56 13.80
C PRO A 24 -3.36 -12.23 13.61
N ASP A 25 -4.05 -11.96 14.71
CA ASP A 25 -5.47 -11.60 14.83
C ASP A 25 -5.68 -10.09 15.04
N ALA A 26 -4.64 -9.28 14.84
CA ALA A 26 -4.72 -7.84 14.98
C ALA A 26 -5.74 -7.23 14.00
N THR A 27 -6.24 -6.03 14.31
CA THR A 27 -7.17 -5.30 13.43
C THR A 27 -6.60 -5.13 12.01
N PHE A 28 -5.29 -4.90 11.91
CA PHE A 28 -4.55 -4.82 10.66
C PHE A 28 -3.35 -5.78 10.72
N PRO A 29 -3.56 -7.09 10.48
CA PRO A 29 -2.55 -8.10 10.74
C PRO A 29 -1.35 -7.98 9.78
N PRO A 30 -0.19 -8.57 10.10
CA PRO A 30 1.00 -8.53 9.23
C PRO A 30 0.73 -9.08 7.82
N THR A 31 -0.22 -9.98 7.65
CA THR A 31 -0.63 -10.47 6.32
C THR A 31 -1.24 -9.38 5.44
N LEU A 32 -1.70 -8.26 6.01
CA LEU A 32 -2.21 -7.10 5.28
C LEU A 32 -1.09 -6.13 4.90
N TRP A 33 -0.22 -5.75 5.84
CA TRP A 33 0.80 -4.71 5.62
C TRP A 33 2.22 -5.24 5.38
N ALA A 34 2.55 -6.45 5.86
CA ALA A 34 3.86 -7.11 5.71
C ALA A 34 3.90 -8.17 4.60
N ASN A 35 2.83 -8.34 3.81
CA ASN A 35 2.80 -9.34 2.74
C ASN A 35 3.89 -9.10 1.68
N HIS A 36 4.60 -10.17 1.33
CA HIS A 36 5.73 -10.20 0.40
C HIS A 36 5.30 -10.39 -1.08
N ASP A 37 4.07 -10.81 -1.31
CA ASP A 37 3.50 -11.08 -2.65
C ASP A 37 2.84 -9.86 -3.30
N LEU A 38 2.79 -8.72 -2.60
CA LEU A 38 2.19 -7.50 -3.14
C LEU A 38 3.11 -6.88 -4.19
N ASP A 39 2.86 -7.23 -5.46
CA ASP A 39 3.63 -6.80 -6.64
C ASP A 39 3.54 -5.30 -6.98
N GLU A 40 2.78 -4.48 -6.24
CA GLU A 40 2.69 -3.04 -6.52
C GLU A 40 2.08 -2.15 -5.41
N VAL A 41 1.50 -2.73 -4.35
CA VAL A 41 0.48 -2.05 -3.51
C VAL A 41 1.02 -1.60 -2.15
N LYS A 42 2.24 -1.07 -2.09
CA LYS A 42 2.78 -0.47 -0.85
C LYS A 42 3.35 0.93 -1.03
N THR A 43 2.90 1.65 -2.05
CA THR A 43 3.18 3.08 -2.09
C THR A 43 2.06 3.81 -1.36
N THR A 44 2.39 4.47 -0.25
CA THR A 44 1.50 5.41 0.45
C THR A 44 1.18 6.63 -0.41
N ASN A 45 1.85 6.80 -1.55
CA ASN A 45 1.64 7.83 -2.56
C ASN A 45 0.15 8.11 -2.86
N GLY A 46 -0.68 7.07 -2.94
CA GLY A 46 -2.12 7.24 -3.17
C GLY A 46 -2.83 7.93 -2.00
N CYS A 47 -2.61 7.44 -0.78
CA CYS A 47 -3.15 8.00 0.45
C CYS A 47 -2.57 9.40 0.75
N GLU A 48 -1.28 9.61 0.50
CA GLU A 48 -0.60 10.89 0.65
C GLU A 48 -1.13 11.92 -0.35
N SER A 49 -1.31 11.53 -1.61
CA SER A 49 -1.87 12.40 -2.65
C SER A 49 -3.32 12.77 -2.30
N PHE A 50 -4.13 11.80 -1.87
CA PHE A 50 -5.49 12.08 -1.42
C PHE A 50 -5.50 13.07 -0.25
N HIS A 51 -4.74 12.81 0.82
CA HIS A 51 -4.68 13.72 1.97
C HIS A 51 -4.16 15.11 1.62
N ARG A 52 -3.20 15.21 0.70
CA ARG A 52 -2.69 16.51 0.23
C ARG A 52 -3.77 17.33 -0.47
N HIS A 53 -4.62 16.69 -1.28
CA HIS A 53 -5.68 17.36 -2.03
C HIS A 53 -7.01 17.46 -1.28
N PHE A 54 -7.15 16.73 -0.16
CA PHE A 54 -8.39 16.72 0.61
C PHE A 54 -8.83 18.11 1.08
N PRO A 55 -7.94 18.99 1.58
CA PRO A 55 -8.31 20.37 1.91
C PRO A 55 -8.86 21.16 0.72
N ASP A 56 -8.30 20.98 -0.48
CA ASP A 56 -8.69 21.69 -1.71
C ASP A 56 -10.13 21.36 -2.15
N LEU A 57 -10.69 20.24 -1.67
CA LEU A 57 -12.07 19.84 -1.94
C LEU A 57 -13.08 20.72 -1.20
N PHE A 58 -12.64 21.49 -0.21
CA PHE A 58 -13.50 22.42 0.53
C PHE A 58 -13.28 23.85 0.02
N ARG A 59 -14.30 24.41 -0.62
CA ARG A 59 -14.27 25.77 -1.20
C ARG A 59 -14.20 26.89 -0.15
N SER A 60 -14.47 26.57 1.11
CA SER A 60 -14.46 27.50 2.24
C SER A 60 -13.32 27.12 3.20
N PRO A 61 -12.62 28.10 3.80
CA PRO A 61 -11.68 27.85 4.90
C PRO A 61 -12.35 27.16 6.10
N HIS A 62 -13.66 27.35 6.28
CA HIS A 62 -14.46 26.78 7.35
C HIS A 62 -15.78 26.22 6.80
N PRO A 63 -15.76 25.09 6.08
CA PRO A 63 -16.95 24.50 5.52
C PRO A 63 -17.84 23.97 6.65
N ASN A 64 -19.14 24.24 6.56
CA ASN A 64 -20.08 23.69 7.53
C ASN A 64 -20.18 22.16 7.36
N VAL A 65 -20.75 21.48 8.35
CA VAL A 65 -20.81 20.00 8.35
C VAL A 65 -21.58 19.45 7.14
N PHE A 66 -22.60 20.17 6.65
CA PHE A 66 -23.41 19.76 5.51
C PHE A 66 -22.63 19.85 4.19
N GLU A 67 -21.84 20.92 4.00
CA GLU A 67 -20.94 21.06 2.85
C GLU A 67 -19.87 19.96 2.86
N ARG A 68 -19.31 19.65 4.03
CA ARG A 68 -18.34 18.55 4.15
C ARG A 68 -18.95 17.20 3.78
N MET A 69 -20.15 16.92 4.26
CA MET A 69 -20.87 15.68 3.92
C MET A 69 -21.21 15.59 2.43
N ALA A 70 -21.60 16.70 1.79
CA ALA A 70 -21.88 16.73 0.36
C ALA A 70 -20.64 16.37 -0.46
N ASN A 71 -19.49 17.01 -0.17
CA ASN A 71 -18.23 16.73 -0.85
C ASN A 71 -17.78 15.27 -0.68
N LEU A 72 -17.92 14.71 0.54
CA LEU A 72 -17.59 13.30 0.79
C LEU A 72 -18.47 12.35 -0.03
N LYS A 73 -19.77 12.63 -0.15
CA LYS A 73 -20.68 11.85 -0.99
C LYS A 73 -20.30 11.92 -2.47
N ASP A 74 -19.88 13.09 -2.95
CA ASP A 74 -19.43 13.26 -4.34
C ASP A 74 -18.15 12.45 -4.62
N ILE A 75 -17.18 12.48 -3.69
CA ILE A 75 -15.98 11.65 -3.77
C ILE A 75 -16.36 10.16 -3.80
N GLN A 76 -17.27 9.74 -2.93
CA GLN A 76 -17.74 8.35 -2.89
C GLN A 76 -18.42 7.93 -4.20
N ALA A 77 -19.29 8.77 -4.76
CA ALA A 77 -19.97 8.50 -6.02
C ALA A 77 -18.98 8.40 -7.19
N TYR A 78 -17.98 9.30 -7.24
CA TYR A 78 -16.90 9.24 -8.22
C TYR A 78 -16.09 7.95 -8.11
N ILE A 79 -15.63 7.61 -6.90
CA ILE A 79 -14.83 6.41 -6.65
C ILE A 79 -15.63 5.15 -7.00
N ALA A 80 -16.90 5.06 -6.58
CA ALA A 80 -17.77 3.93 -6.89
C ALA A 80 -17.96 3.75 -8.41
N THR A 81 -18.13 4.85 -9.14
CA THR A 81 -18.25 4.83 -10.61
C THR A 81 -16.95 4.35 -11.27
N LYS A 82 -15.79 4.82 -10.80
CA LYS A 82 -14.48 4.36 -11.27
C LYS A 82 -14.27 2.87 -10.99
N LEU A 83 -14.59 2.40 -9.78
CA LEU A 83 -14.48 1.00 -9.41
C LEU A 83 -15.39 0.11 -10.26
N ASN A 84 -16.63 0.52 -10.50
CA ASN A 84 -17.56 -0.20 -11.38
C ASN A 84 -17.06 -0.25 -12.83
N THR A 85 -16.48 0.84 -13.32
CA THR A 85 -15.84 0.86 -14.66
C THR A 85 -14.68 -0.12 -14.75
N ILE A 86 -13.83 -0.20 -13.72
CA ILE A 86 -12.71 -1.15 -13.65
C ILE A 86 -13.23 -2.58 -13.56
N ARG A 87 -14.21 -2.86 -12.69
CA ARG A 87 -14.85 -4.18 -12.53
C ARG A 87 -15.46 -4.68 -13.83
N ASN A 88 -16.05 -3.78 -14.62
CA ASN A 88 -16.61 -4.10 -15.93
C ASN A 88 -15.56 -4.16 -17.06
N GLY A 89 -14.26 -4.11 -16.73
CA GLY A 89 -13.15 -4.23 -17.69
C GLY A 89 -12.92 -3.00 -18.57
N ARG A 90 -13.64 -1.89 -18.35
CA ARG A 90 -13.63 -0.70 -19.22
C ARG A 90 -12.69 0.42 -18.76
N GLY A 91 -11.86 0.17 -17.75
CA GLY A 91 -11.01 1.21 -17.15
C GLY A 91 -9.86 0.71 -16.30
N ALA A 92 -9.44 -0.55 -16.44
CA ALA A 92 -8.24 -1.02 -15.79
C ALA A 92 -7.06 -0.12 -16.24
N PRO A 93 -6.33 0.50 -15.29
CA PRO A 93 -5.19 1.33 -15.67
C PRO A 93 -4.21 0.48 -16.46
N VAL A 94 -4.01 0.84 -17.74
CA VAL A 94 -2.96 0.21 -18.53
C VAL A 94 -1.65 0.67 -17.92
N LEU A 95 -0.96 -0.28 -17.30
CA LEU A 95 0.35 -0.02 -16.76
C LEU A 95 1.25 0.44 -17.87
N ARG A 96 1.98 1.53 -17.61
CA ARG A 96 3.02 1.99 -18.51
C ARG A 96 3.95 0.81 -18.81
N ARG A 97 4.36 0.66 -20.07
CA ARG A 97 5.17 -0.49 -20.55
C ARG A 97 6.29 -0.87 -19.59
N GLN A 98 7.00 0.12 -19.06
CA GLN A 98 8.11 -0.07 -18.12
C GLN A 98 7.68 -0.68 -16.78
N ALA A 99 6.53 -0.28 -16.22
CA ALA A 99 6.00 -0.83 -14.98
C ALA A 99 5.61 -2.31 -15.18
N ARG A 100 4.98 -2.63 -16.32
CA ARG A 100 4.67 -4.02 -16.69
C ARG A 100 5.94 -4.88 -16.79
N LEU A 101 6.95 -4.43 -17.54
CA LEU A 101 8.21 -5.16 -17.69
C LEU A 101 8.91 -5.40 -16.34
N LYS A 102 8.89 -4.41 -15.44
CA LYS A 102 9.44 -4.58 -14.08
C LYS A 102 8.68 -5.63 -13.29
N ARG A 103 7.33 -5.60 -13.32
CA ARG A 103 6.52 -6.61 -12.65
C ARG A 103 6.78 -8.01 -13.20
N ASP A 104 6.80 -8.17 -14.52
CA ASP A 104 7.01 -9.47 -15.17
C ASP A 104 8.40 -10.04 -14.83
N ALA A 105 9.42 -9.18 -14.79
CA ALA A 105 10.77 -9.57 -14.37
C ALA A 105 10.79 -10.00 -12.89
N MET A 106 10.16 -9.24 -11.99
CA MET A 106 10.07 -9.57 -10.56
C MET A 106 9.32 -10.89 -10.33
N ALA A 107 8.18 -11.09 -11.00
CA ALA A 107 7.39 -12.31 -10.93
C ALA A 107 8.18 -13.54 -11.42
N THR A 108 9.02 -13.36 -12.45
CA THR A 108 9.91 -14.43 -12.93
C THR A 108 10.99 -14.77 -11.91
N ILE A 109 11.60 -13.77 -11.27
CA ILE A 109 12.61 -13.97 -10.22
C ILE A 109 12.00 -14.69 -9.01
N LYS A 110 10.79 -14.28 -8.56
CA LYS A 110 10.05 -14.94 -7.47
C LYS A 110 9.78 -16.41 -7.79
N ARG A 111 9.27 -16.73 -8.98
CA ARG A 111 9.01 -18.12 -9.41
C ARG A 111 10.27 -18.98 -9.38
N ARG A 112 11.38 -18.47 -9.92
CA ARG A 112 12.67 -19.20 -9.92
C ARG A 112 13.19 -19.44 -8.51
N TYR A 113 13.00 -18.50 -7.58
CA TYR A 113 13.39 -18.69 -6.19
C TYR A 113 12.51 -19.74 -5.51
N ALA A 114 11.19 -19.70 -5.71
CA ALA A 114 10.26 -20.70 -5.18
C ALA A 114 10.54 -22.12 -5.71
N ALA A 115 11.00 -22.23 -6.95
CA ALA A 115 11.44 -23.49 -7.56
C ALA A 115 12.84 -23.96 -7.09
N ASN A 116 13.52 -23.21 -6.22
CA ASN A 116 14.91 -23.43 -5.82
C ASN A 116 15.95 -23.36 -6.97
N ASP A 117 15.60 -22.77 -8.12
CA ASP A 117 16.51 -22.58 -9.27
C ASP A 117 17.58 -21.50 -9.01
N ILE A 118 17.34 -20.62 -8.04
CA ILE A 118 18.26 -19.56 -7.65
C ILE A 118 18.42 -19.52 -6.14
N SER A 119 19.63 -19.23 -5.68
CA SER A 119 19.90 -19.11 -4.24
C SER A 119 19.28 -17.84 -3.66
N ARG A 120 19.10 -17.82 -2.34
CA ARG A 120 18.63 -16.63 -1.61
C ARG A 120 19.49 -15.39 -1.88
N LYS A 121 20.82 -15.56 -1.99
CA LYS A 121 21.74 -14.47 -2.37
C LYS A 121 21.42 -13.94 -3.77
N GLN A 122 21.23 -14.82 -4.75
CA GLN A 122 20.88 -14.43 -6.12
C GLN A 122 19.50 -13.76 -6.19
N PHE A 123 18.53 -14.23 -5.42
CA PHE A 123 17.21 -13.61 -5.31
C PHE A 123 17.31 -12.16 -4.78
N VAL A 124 17.97 -11.96 -3.64
CA VAL A 124 18.14 -10.63 -3.03
C VAL A 124 18.90 -9.68 -3.97
N THR A 125 19.97 -10.17 -4.63
CA THR A 125 20.70 -9.37 -5.61
C THR A 125 19.80 -8.94 -6.77
N LYS A 126 19.03 -9.86 -7.36
CA LYS A 126 18.17 -9.57 -8.52
C LYS A 126 16.94 -8.72 -8.18
N MET A 127 16.41 -8.81 -6.96
CA MET A 127 15.28 -8.00 -6.47
C MET A 127 15.69 -6.60 -5.98
N SER A 128 16.99 -6.35 -5.79
CA SER A 128 17.48 -5.03 -5.36
C SER A 128 17.26 -3.97 -6.45
N TRP A 129 16.84 -2.77 -6.02
CA TRP A 129 16.49 -1.64 -6.89
C TRP A 129 17.57 -1.24 -7.90
N LYS A 130 18.84 -1.50 -7.59
CA LYS A 130 19.98 -1.24 -8.49
C LYS A 130 20.09 -2.22 -9.68
N ASN A 131 19.41 -3.38 -9.62
CA ASN A 131 19.53 -4.46 -10.59
C ASN A 131 18.22 -4.75 -11.36
N LEU A 132 17.14 -4.03 -11.03
CA LEU A 132 15.93 -4.00 -11.85
C LEU A 132 16.18 -3.14 -13.11
N PRO A 133 15.58 -3.46 -14.27
CA PRO A 133 15.89 -2.78 -15.52
C PRO A 133 15.75 -1.26 -15.39
N ALA A 134 16.90 -0.60 -15.31
CA ALA A 134 17.05 0.83 -15.46
C ALA A 134 17.51 1.08 -16.89
N LYS A 135 16.62 1.69 -17.68
CA LYS A 135 16.82 2.18 -19.05
C LYS A 135 16.91 1.10 -20.14
N LEU A 136 15.89 1.12 -21.01
CA LEU A 136 15.99 1.07 -22.47
C LEU A 136 15.08 2.17 -23.00
#